data_AF-A0A533S6U3-F1
#
_entry.id   AF-A0A533S6U3-F1
#
_cell.length_a   1.000
_cell.length_b   1.000
_cell.length_c   1.000
_cell.angle_alpha   90.00
_cell.angle_beta   90.00
_cell.angle_gamma   90.00
#
_symmetry.space_group_name_H-M   'P 1'
#
loop_
_entity.id
_entity.type
_entity.pdbx_description
1 polymer ?
#
loop_
_entity_poly.entity_id
_entity_poly.type
_entity_poly.pdbx_seq_one_letter_code
_entity_poly.pdbx_strand_id
1 'polypeptide(L)'
;MESEILPYVDSCKQEVKNKISELLTSTSTKQLAESAFKYHFTQSKTSSDFQEYYYSMVNNRENFLASKDFFRTFKQKYSLQGIDTNYLDRLENNKKQILQLIDTCDLAILYFRYFAKAQIRRGNQTTPKRLGSFFAKLVHTFRPDEYCALDNPIKNHFGLSSESFYIAFTTVSYAYKEWASENPHLIHTIRSELDNIPRAKSYSSQTTNLKLLDLIFWKQANNGPYQVAGAVE
;
A
#
# COMPACT_ATOMS: atom_id res chain seq x y z
N MET A 1 5.57 29.82 2.48
CA MET A 1 4.63 28.68 2.59
C MET A 1 5.24 27.42 1.97
N GLU A 2 5.69 27.43 0.71
CA GLU A 2 6.45 26.29 0.13
C GLU A 2 7.80 26.03 0.84
N SER A 3 8.43 27.06 1.40
CA SER A 3 9.71 26.98 2.14
C SER A 3 9.67 26.21 3.45
N GLU A 4 8.49 26.00 4.06
CA GLU A 4 8.34 25.34 5.37
C GLU A 4 7.76 23.91 5.24
N ILE A 5 7.06 23.62 4.14
CA ILE A 5 6.43 22.31 3.90
C ILE A 5 7.49 21.26 3.52
N LEU A 6 8.51 21.62 2.74
CA LEU A 6 9.56 20.68 2.33
C LEU A 6 10.39 20.19 3.54
N PRO A 7 10.90 21.07 4.43
CA PRO A 7 11.58 20.63 5.66
C PRO A 7 10.73 19.72 6.53
N TYR A 8 9.41 19.98 6.63
CA TYR A 8 8.51 19.14 7.42
C TYR A 8 8.37 17.73 6.82
N VAL A 9 8.09 17.63 5.52
CA VAL A 9 7.96 16.33 4.84
C VAL A 9 9.26 15.53 4.90
N ASP A 10 10.40 16.20 4.75
CA ASP A 10 11.71 15.56 4.89
C ASP A 10 11.99 15.08 6.33
N SER A 11 11.58 15.85 7.34
CA SER A 11 11.64 15.42 8.74
C SER A 11 10.81 14.15 8.97
N CYS A 12 9.55 14.14 8.54
CA CYS A 12 8.70 12.95 8.66
C CYS A 12 9.28 11.74 7.90
N LYS A 13 9.87 11.97 6.71
CA LYS A 13 10.54 10.92 5.93
C LYS A 13 11.72 10.35 6.71
N GLN A 14 12.55 11.19 7.32
CA GLN A 14 13.68 10.74 8.13
C GLN A 14 13.23 9.96 9.36
N GLU A 15 12.16 10.39 10.03
CA GLU A 15 11.56 9.64 11.15
C GLU A 15 11.09 8.24 10.72
N VAL A 16 10.44 8.13 9.56
CA VAL A 16 10.05 6.82 9.00
C VAL A 16 11.30 5.96 8.76
N LYS A 17 12.35 6.50 8.13
CA LYS A 17 13.61 5.78 7.88
C LYS A 17 14.29 5.33 9.17
N ASN A 18 14.28 6.16 10.20
CA ASN A 18 14.83 5.82 11.52
C ASN A 18 14.05 4.65 12.12
N LYS A 19 12.72 4.68 12.12
CA LYS A 19 11.87 3.57 12.60
C LYS A 19 12.10 2.28 11.82
N ILE A 20 12.30 2.38 10.50
CA ILE A 20 12.67 1.21 9.69
C ILE A 20 14.01 0.63 10.16
N SER A 21 15.01 1.48 10.38
CA SER A 21 16.36 1.07 10.78
C SER A 21 16.42 0.53 12.22
N GLU A 22 15.61 1.06 13.13
CA GLU A 22 15.44 0.54 14.49
C GLU A 22 14.89 -0.88 14.47
N LEU A 23 13.94 -1.16 13.58
CA LEU A 23 13.30 -2.45 13.47
C LEU A 23 14.12 -3.46 12.66
N LEU A 24 14.70 -3.03 11.54
CA LEU A 24 15.47 -3.84 10.59
C LEU A 24 16.97 -3.57 10.75
N THR A 25 17.58 -4.32 11.67
CA THR A 25 19.02 -4.31 11.93
C THR A 25 19.68 -5.53 11.30
N SER A 26 21.01 -5.61 11.35
CA SER A 26 21.75 -6.80 10.91
C SER A 26 21.36 -8.08 11.67
N THR A 27 20.81 -7.97 12.88
CA THR A 27 20.43 -9.11 13.73
C THR A 27 18.94 -9.45 13.66
N SER A 28 18.05 -8.48 13.43
CA SER A 28 16.60 -8.71 13.43
C SER A 28 16.00 -8.97 12.04
N THR A 29 16.63 -8.44 10.97
CA THR A 29 16.05 -8.40 9.62
C THR A 29 15.61 -9.76 9.12
N LYS A 30 16.46 -10.79 9.26
CA LYS A 30 16.16 -12.15 8.81
C LYS A 30 14.88 -12.69 9.44
N GLN A 31 14.80 -12.65 10.77
CA GLN A 31 13.67 -13.21 11.53
C GLN A 31 12.37 -12.48 11.20
N LEU A 32 12.40 -11.16 11.07
CA LEU A 32 11.22 -10.36 10.76
C LEU A 32 10.71 -10.61 9.33
N ALA A 33 11.62 -10.71 8.36
CA ALA A 33 11.30 -11.04 6.98
C ALA A 33 10.70 -12.44 6.87
N GLU A 34 11.35 -13.45 7.46
CA GLU A 34 10.88 -14.84 7.48
C GLU A 34 9.48 -14.93 8.09
N SER A 35 9.25 -14.29 9.25
CA SER A 35 7.95 -14.27 9.92
C SER A 35 6.86 -13.65 9.06
N ALA A 36 7.16 -12.50 8.42
CA ALA A 36 6.22 -11.82 7.54
C ALA A 36 5.87 -12.68 6.32
N PHE A 37 6.86 -13.24 5.63
CA PHE A 37 6.59 -14.02 4.43
C PHE A 37 5.92 -15.35 4.73
N LYS A 38 6.26 -16.03 5.83
CA LYS A 38 5.52 -17.22 6.27
C LYS A 38 4.05 -16.89 6.51
N TYR A 39 3.75 -15.75 7.14
CA TYR A 39 2.38 -15.30 7.33
C TYR A 39 1.66 -15.08 5.98
N HIS A 40 2.29 -14.32 5.07
CA HIS A 40 1.67 -13.92 3.82
C HIS A 40 1.53 -15.02 2.77
N PHE A 41 2.42 -16.02 2.75
CA PHE A 41 2.47 -17.04 1.69
C PHE A 41 2.17 -18.46 2.16
N THR A 42 2.07 -18.71 3.48
CA THR A 42 1.92 -20.08 4.01
C THR A 42 0.87 -20.19 5.10
N GLN A 43 0.94 -19.37 6.15
CA GLN A 43 0.12 -19.57 7.35
C GLN A 43 -1.31 -19.03 7.21
N SER A 44 -1.52 -17.99 6.40
CA SER A 44 -2.84 -17.41 6.17
C SER A 44 -3.30 -17.68 4.74
N LYS A 45 -4.31 -18.55 4.58
CA LYS A 45 -4.90 -18.83 3.26
C LYS A 45 -5.41 -17.55 2.60
N THR A 46 -6.14 -16.72 3.33
CA THR A 46 -6.66 -15.44 2.83
C THR A 46 -5.53 -14.52 2.35
N SER A 47 -4.46 -14.40 3.13
CA SER A 47 -3.31 -13.56 2.76
C SER A 47 -2.59 -14.11 1.53
N SER A 48 -2.45 -15.43 1.46
CA SER A 48 -1.76 -16.08 0.36
C SER A 48 -2.54 -16.04 -0.94
N ASP A 49 -3.84 -16.29 -0.90
CA ASP A 49 -4.73 -16.17 -2.07
C ASP A 49 -4.78 -14.70 -2.55
N PHE A 50 -4.66 -13.73 -1.62
CA PHE A 50 -4.48 -12.33 -1.98
C PHE A 50 -3.14 -12.05 -2.67
N GLN A 51 -2.02 -12.66 -2.26
CA GLN A 51 -0.75 -12.47 -2.97
C GLN A 51 -0.84 -12.96 -4.42
N GLU A 52 -1.50 -14.09 -4.68
CA GLU A 52 -1.69 -14.58 -6.05
C GLU A 52 -2.50 -13.62 -6.90
N TYR A 53 -3.58 -13.08 -6.34
CA TYR A 53 -4.35 -12.02 -6.98
C TYR A 53 -3.50 -10.75 -7.21
N TYR A 54 -2.70 -10.33 -6.23
CA TYR A 54 -1.83 -9.17 -6.35
C TYR A 54 -0.87 -9.33 -7.54
N TYR A 55 -0.13 -10.43 -7.60
CA TYR A 55 0.85 -10.66 -8.67
C TYR A 55 0.22 -10.85 -10.06
N SER A 56 -1.04 -11.27 -10.18
CA SER A 56 -1.72 -11.34 -11.47
C SER A 56 -2.20 -9.97 -11.99
N MET A 57 -2.32 -8.98 -11.10
CA MET A 57 -2.87 -7.66 -11.40
C MET A 57 -1.82 -6.56 -11.51
N VAL A 58 -0.69 -6.68 -10.82
CA VAL A 58 0.37 -5.67 -10.83
C VAL A 58 0.86 -5.42 -12.25
N ASN A 59 0.96 -4.14 -12.62
CA ASN A 59 1.35 -3.65 -13.94
C ASN A 59 0.49 -4.16 -15.12
N ASN A 60 -0.65 -4.79 -14.86
CA ASN A 60 -1.53 -5.35 -15.88
C ASN A 60 -2.52 -4.28 -16.41
N ARG A 61 -1.99 -3.31 -17.15
CA ARG A 61 -2.74 -2.18 -17.72
C ARG A 61 -3.82 -2.63 -18.70
N GLU A 62 -3.52 -3.66 -19.50
CA GLU A 62 -4.46 -4.22 -20.47
C GLU A 62 -5.69 -4.80 -19.76
N ASN A 63 -5.50 -5.65 -18.75
CA ASN A 63 -6.60 -6.22 -18.00
C ASN A 63 -7.44 -5.14 -17.29
N PHE A 64 -6.79 -4.13 -16.72
CA PHE A 64 -7.47 -3.00 -16.08
C PHE A 64 -8.45 -2.29 -17.05
N LEU A 65 -7.98 -2.00 -18.27
CA LEU A 65 -8.78 -1.31 -19.29
C LEU A 65 -9.86 -2.22 -19.90
N ALA A 66 -9.58 -3.51 -20.05
CA ALA A 66 -10.49 -4.48 -20.69
C ALA A 66 -11.58 -5.02 -19.76
N SER A 67 -11.31 -5.14 -18.46
CA SER A 67 -12.29 -5.61 -17.47
C SER A 67 -13.51 -4.68 -17.43
N LYS A 68 -14.70 -5.21 -17.11
CA LYS A 68 -15.92 -4.40 -16.94
C LYS A 68 -16.23 -4.09 -15.46
N ASP A 69 -15.56 -4.78 -14.54
CA ASP A 69 -15.86 -4.83 -13.12
C ASP A 69 -14.60 -4.79 -12.23
N PHE A 70 -13.51 -4.26 -12.79
CA PHE A 70 -12.20 -4.16 -12.14
C PHE A 70 -12.31 -3.63 -10.71
N PHE A 71 -12.94 -2.47 -10.49
CA PHE A 71 -13.01 -1.81 -9.19
C PHE A 71 -13.89 -2.56 -8.19
N ARG A 72 -14.89 -3.31 -8.65
CA ARG A 72 -15.69 -4.19 -7.77
C ARG A 72 -14.83 -5.35 -7.28
N THR A 73 -14.12 -6.02 -8.19
CA THR A 73 -13.18 -7.10 -7.86
C THR A 73 -12.03 -6.60 -6.98
N PHE A 74 -11.45 -5.46 -7.35
CA PHE A 74 -10.38 -4.79 -6.62
C PHE A 74 -10.79 -4.45 -5.19
N LYS A 75 -11.96 -3.82 -5.03
CA LYS A 75 -12.53 -3.53 -3.71
C LYS A 75 -12.67 -4.79 -2.86
N GLN A 76 -13.20 -5.88 -3.42
CA GLN A 76 -13.39 -7.13 -2.70
C GLN A 76 -12.06 -7.77 -2.29
N LYS A 77 -11.12 -7.89 -3.23
CA LYS A 77 -9.82 -8.55 -3.01
C LYS A 77 -8.94 -7.78 -2.02
N TYR A 78 -8.99 -6.46 -2.03
CA TYR A 78 -8.30 -5.60 -1.05
C TYR A 78 -9.11 -5.34 0.23
N SER A 79 -10.27 -6.00 0.40
CA SER A 79 -11.17 -5.84 1.55
C SER A 79 -11.55 -4.38 1.85
N LEU A 80 -11.71 -3.55 0.81
CA LEU A 80 -12.05 -2.14 0.93
C LEU A 80 -13.55 -1.99 1.26
N GLN A 81 -13.84 -1.27 2.34
CA GLN A 81 -15.20 -1.21 2.90
C GLN A 81 -15.93 0.11 2.63
N GLY A 82 -17.27 0.02 2.63
CA GLY A 82 -18.20 1.15 2.59
C GLY A 82 -18.04 2.09 1.40
N ILE A 83 -17.89 1.53 0.20
CA ILE A 83 -17.95 2.23 -1.09
C ILE A 83 -19.18 1.66 -1.79
N ASP A 84 -20.07 2.52 -2.28
CA ASP A 84 -21.29 2.08 -2.96
C ASP A 84 -21.07 1.78 -4.43
N THR A 85 -22.02 1.06 -5.01
CA THR A 85 -21.97 0.60 -6.40
C THR A 85 -21.90 1.75 -7.41
N ASN A 86 -22.64 2.85 -7.21
CA ASN A 86 -22.62 3.97 -8.14
C ASN A 86 -21.25 4.64 -8.16
N TYR A 87 -20.59 4.70 -7.00
CA TYR A 87 -19.23 5.21 -6.93
C TYR A 87 -18.24 4.34 -7.70
N LEU A 88 -18.34 3.01 -7.57
CA LEU A 88 -17.51 2.07 -8.32
C LEU A 88 -17.76 2.19 -9.82
N ASP A 89 -19.01 2.28 -10.25
CA ASP A 89 -19.37 2.46 -11.67
C ASP A 89 -18.82 3.79 -12.22
N ARG A 90 -18.81 4.85 -11.40
CA ARG A 90 -18.13 6.11 -11.76
C ARG A 90 -16.63 5.89 -11.99
N LEU A 91 -15.95 5.13 -11.13
CA LEU A 91 -14.55 4.81 -11.34
C LEU A 91 -14.34 3.98 -12.62
N GLU A 92 -15.19 2.97 -12.88
CA GLU A 92 -15.15 2.17 -14.11
C GLU A 92 -15.22 3.05 -15.37
N ASN A 93 -16.16 3.99 -15.38
CA ASN A 93 -16.34 4.93 -16.50
C ASN A 93 -15.15 5.88 -16.69
N ASN A 94 -14.30 6.06 -15.67
CA ASN A 94 -13.15 6.96 -15.69
C ASN A 94 -11.79 6.23 -15.78
N LYS A 95 -11.77 4.91 -16.01
CA LYS A 95 -10.52 4.11 -15.97
C LYS A 95 -9.39 4.66 -16.82
N LYS A 96 -9.67 5.03 -18.07
CA LYS A 96 -8.66 5.61 -18.98
C LYS A 96 -8.01 6.85 -18.39
N GLN A 97 -8.83 7.76 -17.85
CA GLN A 97 -8.34 8.98 -17.22
C GLN A 97 -7.59 8.70 -15.91
N ILE A 98 -8.09 7.78 -15.09
CA ILE A 98 -7.43 7.36 -13.85
C ILE A 98 -6.04 6.79 -14.14
N LEU A 99 -5.93 5.87 -15.10
CA LEU A 99 -4.64 5.29 -15.49
C LEU A 99 -3.71 6.34 -16.07
N GLN A 100 -4.22 7.25 -16.91
CA GLN A 100 -3.42 8.36 -17.43
C GLN A 100 -2.82 9.20 -16.30
N LEU A 101 -3.61 9.58 -15.29
CA LEU A 101 -3.11 10.34 -14.13
C LEU A 101 -2.05 9.56 -13.31
N ILE A 102 -2.13 8.23 -13.28
CA ILE A 102 -1.11 7.40 -12.63
C ILE A 102 0.18 7.38 -13.47
N ASP A 103 0.05 7.16 -14.78
CA ASP A 103 1.20 7.08 -15.70
C ASP A 103 1.92 8.43 -15.82
N THR A 104 1.21 9.56 -15.81
CA THR A 104 1.80 10.92 -15.82
C THR A 104 2.24 11.43 -14.44
N CYS A 105 2.06 10.62 -13.38
CA CYS A 105 2.39 11.00 -12.01
C CYS A 105 1.57 12.18 -11.44
N ASP A 106 0.39 12.46 -11.99
CA ASP A 106 -0.53 13.50 -11.52
C ASP A 106 -1.36 13.01 -10.29
N LEU A 107 -0.66 12.47 -9.30
CA LEU A 107 -1.26 11.72 -8.20
C LEU A 107 -2.07 12.60 -7.24
N ALA A 108 -1.69 13.87 -7.06
CA ALA A 108 -2.47 14.82 -6.28
C ALA A 108 -3.85 15.06 -6.94
N ILE A 109 -3.88 15.26 -8.25
CA ILE A 109 -5.11 15.43 -9.01
C ILE A 109 -5.97 14.18 -8.89
N LEU A 110 -5.38 12.99 -9.09
CA LEU A 110 -6.07 11.71 -8.90
C LEU A 110 -6.69 11.59 -7.51
N TYR A 111 -5.89 11.86 -6.47
CA TYR A 111 -6.32 11.75 -5.07
C TYR A 111 -7.47 12.71 -4.75
N PHE A 112 -7.31 14.01 -5.02
CA PHE A 112 -8.30 15.01 -4.66
C PHE A 112 -9.58 14.89 -5.49
N ARG A 113 -9.48 14.50 -6.76
CA ARG A 113 -10.64 14.31 -7.63
C ARG A 113 -11.46 13.05 -7.31
N TYR A 114 -10.79 11.94 -6.98
CA TYR A 114 -11.46 10.63 -6.87
C TYR A 114 -11.38 9.96 -5.50
N PHE A 115 -10.67 10.47 -4.49
CA PHE A 115 -10.48 9.70 -3.25
C PHE A 115 -10.51 10.53 -1.97
N ALA A 116 -10.19 11.82 -2.00
CA ALA A 116 -10.13 12.66 -0.79
C ALA A 116 -11.51 12.86 -0.13
N LYS A 117 -12.55 13.07 -0.94
CA LYS A 117 -13.94 13.31 -0.49
C LYS A 117 -14.95 12.62 -1.43
N ALA A 118 -14.83 11.30 -1.56
CA ALA A 118 -15.71 10.49 -2.37
C ALA A 118 -17.16 10.61 -1.86
N GLN A 119 -18.10 10.98 -2.73
CA GLN A 119 -19.52 11.06 -2.37
C GLN A 119 -20.13 9.66 -2.43
N ILE A 120 -20.45 9.09 -1.27
CA ILE A 120 -20.96 7.71 -1.14
C ILE A 120 -22.44 7.74 -0.78
N ARG A 121 -23.25 7.01 -1.55
CA ARG A 121 -24.71 6.90 -1.33
C ARG A 121 -25.03 5.77 -0.35
N ARG A 122 -25.84 6.07 0.67
CA ARG A 122 -26.43 5.11 1.61
C ARG A 122 -27.92 5.38 1.70
N GLY A 123 -28.73 4.55 1.02
CA GLY A 123 -30.16 4.79 0.86
C GLY A 123 -30.43 6.12 0.14
N ASN A 124 -31.11 7.04 0.83
CA ASN A 124 -31.44 8.37 0.31
C ASN A 124 -30.43 9.45 0.70
N GLN A 125 -29.37 9.12 1.45
CA GLN A 125 -28.36 10.06 1.89
C GLN A 125 -27.06 9.91 1.08
N THR A 126 -26.36 11.02 0.88
CA THR A 126 -25.01 11.05 0.31
C THR A 126 -24.05 11.59 1.35
N THR A 127 -22.98 10.87 1.63
CA THR A 127 -21.99 11.22 2.65
C THR A 127 -20.58 11.24 2.06
N PRO A 128 -19.74 12.24 2.41
CA PRO A 128 -18.36 12.26 1.98
C PRO A 128 -17.55 11.21 2.73
N LYS A 129 -16.76 10.43 2.01
CA LYS A 129 -15.85 9.43 2.55
C LYS A 129 -14.43 9.63 2.05
N ARG A 130 -13.46 9.43 2.95
CA ARG A 130 -12.03 9.42 2.62
C ARG A 130 -11.63 8.02 2.17
N LEU A 131 -11.12 7.89 0.95
CA LEU A 131 -10.74 6.62 0.33
C LEU A 131 -9.22 6.52 0.11
N GLY A 132 -8.42 7.00 1.06
CA GLY A 132 -6.96 7.07 0.93
C GLY A 132 -6.28 5.71 0.74
N SER A 133 -6.68 4.69 1.50
CA SER A 133 -6.14 3.32 1.36
C SER A 133 -6.48 2.74 -0.02
N PHE A 134 -7.68 3.02 -0.56
CA PHE A 134 -8.03 2.64 -1.94
C PHE A 134 -7.08 3.30 -2.94
N PHE A 135 -6.92 4.62 -2.86
CA PHE A 135 -5.98 5.36 -3.71
C PHE A 135 -4.57 4.76 -3.68
N ALA A 136 -3.98 4.56 -2.49
CA ALA A 136 -2.62 4.05 -2.36
C ALA A 136 -2.47 2.64 -2.96
N LYS A 137 -3.42 1.74 -2.69
CA LYS A 137 -3.45 0.38 -3.26
C LYS A 137 -3.58 0.40 -4.79
N LEU A 138 -4.40 1.30 -5.32
CA LEU A 138 -4.58 1.46 -6.78
C LEU A 138 -3.30 1.96 -7.45
N VAL A 139 -2.69 3.01 -6.90
CA VAL A 139 -1.43 3.57 -7.45
C VAL A 139 -0.31 2.53 -7.40
N HIS A 140 -0.14 1.85 -6.25
CA HIS A 140 0.84 0.78 -6.09
C HIS A 140 0.65 -0.36 -7.10
N THR A 141 -0.59 -0.68 -7.49
CA THR A 141 -0.85 -1.73 -8.49
C THR A 141 -0.21 -1.42 -9.84
N PHE A 142 -0.10 -0.15 -10.23
CA PHE A 142 0.46 0.25 -11.54
C PHE A 142 1.86 0.86 -11.46
N ARG A 143 2.32 1.19 -10.24
CA ARG A 143 3.64 1.76 -9.94
C ARG A 143 4.23 1.16 -8.65
N PRO A 144 4.41 -0.17 -8.58
CA PRO A 144 4.82 -0.88 -7.36
C PRO A 144 6.26 -0.60 -6.92
N ASP A 145 7.08 -0.07 -7.82
CA ASP A 145 8.48 0.30 -7.65
C ASP A 145 8.65 1.75 -7.15
N GLU A 146 7.62 2.58 -7.29
CA GLU A 146 7.64 3.99 -6.92
C GLU A 146 6.82 4.29 -5.65
N TYR A 147 5.71 3.57 -5.45
CA TYR A 147 4.76 3.86 -4.37
C TYR A 147 4.39 2.61 -3.60
N CYS A 148 4.21 2.73 -2.28
CA CYS A 148 3.79 1.61 -1.43
C CYS A 148 2.25 1.48 -1.36
N ALA A 149 1.74 0.30 -1.01
CA ALA A 149 0.31 0.05 -0.83
C ALA A 149 -0.20 0.53 0.55
N LEU A 150 0.14 1.77 0.93
CA LEU A 150 -0.09 2.29 2.29
C LEU A 150 -1.51 2.00 2.79
N ASP A 151 -1.57 1.47 4.02
CA ASP A 151 -2.81 1.27 4.75
C ASP A 151 -2.78 1.99 6.12
N ASN A 152 -3.94 2.18 6.73
CA ASN A 152 -4.08 2.87 8.01
C ASN A 152 -3.19 2.28 9.13
N PRO A 153 -3.10 0.94 9.31
CA PRO A 153 -2.20 0.37 10.31
C PRO A 153 -0.75 0.79 10.10
N ILE A 154 -0.23 0.75 8.87
CA ILE A 154 1.15 1.13 8.55
C ILE A 154 1.36 2.63 8.78
N LYS A 155 0.41 3.47 8.31
CA LYS A 155 0.40 4.92 8.58
C LYS A 155 0.50 5.22 10.07
N ASN A 156 -0.28 4.53 10.89
CA ASN A 156 -0.29 4.70 12.34
C ASN A 156 0.98 4.17 13.01
N HIS A 157 1.50 3.02 12.55
CA HIS A 157 2.76 2.45 13.03
C HIS A 157 3.92 3.45 12.89
N PHE A 158 3.96 4.17 11.77
CA PHE A 158 4.96 5.22 11.57
C PHE A 158 4.66 6.54 12.28
N GLY A 159 3.56 6.64 13.04
CA GLY A 159 3.22 7.87 13.78
C GLY A 159 2.60 8.97 12.92
N LEU A 160 2.19 8.65 11.69
CA LEU A 160 1.63 9.62 10.74
C LEU A 160 0.10 9.69 10.85
N SER A 161 -0.49 9.43 12.01
CA SER A 161 -1.95 9.36 12.20
C SER A 161 -2.63 10.73 12.00
N SER A 162 -1.97 11.81 12.43
CA SER A 162 -2.38 13.21 12.22
C SER A 162 -2.29 13.66 10.76
N GLU A 163 -1.43 13.02 9.97
CA GLU A 163 -1.19 13.44 8.60
C GLU A 163 -2.35 13.13 7.67
N SER A 164 -2.51 13.98 6.65
CA SER A 164 -3.37 13.64 5.54
C SER A 164 -2.89 12.34 4.88
N PHE A 165 -3.82 11.54 4.36
CA PHE A 165 -3.46 10.24 3.79
C PHE A 165 -2.50 10.39 2.60
N TYR A 166 -2.68 11.43 1.78
CA TYR A 166 -1.81 11.70 0.64
C TYR A 166 -0.36 12.01 1.08
N ILE A 167 -0.19 12.87 2.08
CA ILE A 167 1.13 13.21 2.62
C ILE A 167 1.80 11.96 3.21
N ALA A 168 1.10 11.23 4.07
CA ALA A 168 1.62 9.97 4.63
C ALA A 168 2.00 8.95 3.54
N PHE A 169 1.18 8.82 2.50
CA PHE A 169 1.45 7.95 1.35
C PHE A 169 2.75 8.33 0.63
N THR A 170 2.95 9.62 0.33
CA THR A 170 4.19 10.09 -0.30
C THR A 170 5.40 9.93 0.61
N THR A 171 5.27 10.28 1.89
CA THR A 171 6.34 10.19 2.89
C THR A 171 6.83 8.74 3.05
N VAL A 172 5.91 7.79 3.27
CA VAL A 172 6.30 6.37 3.46
C VAL A 172 6.86 5.77 2.18
N SER A 173 6.29 6.09 1.01
CA SER A 173 6.79 5.58 -0.28
C SER A 173 8.24 6.02 -0.53
N TYR A 174 8.54 7.31 -0.32
CA TYR A 174 9.89 7.84 -0.51
C TYR A 174 10.85 7.35 0.56
N ALA A 175 10.42 7.26 1.82
CA ALA A 175 11.23 6.67 2.89
C ALA A 175 11.61 5.22 2.59
N TYR A 176 10.67 4.40 2.10
CA TYR A 176 10.94 3.02 1.70
C TYR A 176 11.96 2.95 0.56
N LYS A 177 11.77 3.77 -0.47
CA LYS A 177 12.65 3.80 -1.65
C LYS A 177 14.08 4.22 -1.28
N GLU A 178 14.22 5.32 -0.54
CA GLU A 178 15.52 5.80 -0.07
C GLU A 178 16.19 4.80 0.86
N TRP A 179 15.48 4.33 1.90
CA TRP A 179 16.04 3.38 2.86
C TRP A 179 16.51 2.09 2.18
N ALA A 180 15.73 1.55 1.23
CA ALA A 180 16.09 0.36 0.48
C ALA A 180 17.36 0.58 -0.38
N SER A 181 17.52 1.77 -0.94
CA SER A 181 18.71 2.14 -1.72
C SER A 181 19.96 2.32 -0.86
N GLU A 182 19.80 2.83 0.37
CA GLU A 182 20.88 3.03 1.34
C GLU A 182 21.30 1.72 2.03
N ASN A 183 20.40 0.72 2.09
CA ASN A 183 20.61 -0.54 2.80
C ASN A 183 20.50 -1.78 1.89
N PRO A 184 21.27 -1.86 0.79
CA PRO A 184 21.13 -2.93 -0.20
C PRO A 184 21.42 -4.32 0.38
N HIS A 185 22.32 -4.40 1.38
CA HIS A 185 22.65 -5.65 2.06
C HIS A 185 21.46 -6.22 2.85
N LEU A 186 20.71 -5.38 3.58
CA LEU A 186 19.50 -5.81 4.30
C LEU A 186 18.39 -6.19 3.33
N ILE A 187 18.22 -5.44 2.24
CA ILE A 187 17.27 -5.79 1.18
C ILE A 187 17.61 -7.13 0.55
N HIS A 188 18.90 -7.43 0.33
CA HIS A 188 19.33 -8.73 -0.14
C HIS A 188 18.94 -9.84 0.85
N THR A 189 19.22 -9.67 2.15
CA THR A 189 18.76 -10.62 3.18
C THR A 189 17.25 -10.83 3.16
N ILE A 190 16.46 -9.75 3.08
CA ILE A 190 15.00 -9.83 2.99
C ILE A 190 14.59 -10.65 1.76
N ARG A 191 15.16 -10.35 0.59
CA ARG A 191 14.84 -11.08 -0.65
C ARG A 191 15.21 -12.57 -0.57
N SER A 192 16.34 -12.91 0.04
CA SER A 192 16.73 -14.31 0.27
C SER A 192 15.71 -15.05 1.14
N GLU A 193 15.12 -14.39 2.14
CA GLU A 193 14.06 -15.01 2.95
C GLU A 193 12.76 -15.21 2.16
N LEU A 194 12.45 -14.35 1.18
CA LEU A 194 11.34 -14.58 0.25
C LEU A 194 11.61 -15.81 -0.63
N ASP A 195 12.82 -15.96 -1.15
CA ASP A 195 13.24 -17.07 -2.01
C ASP A 195 13.23 -18.43 -1.29
N ASN A 196 13.40 -18.42 0.04
CA ASN A 196 13.33 -19.61 0.88
C ASN A 196 11.90 -20.15 1.07
N ILE A 197 10.86 -19.41 0.66
CA ILE A 197 9.47 -19.86 0.72
C ILE A 197 9.02 -20.35 -0.67
N PRO A 198 8.73 -21.65 -0.86
CA PRO A 198 8.45 -22.21 -2.19
C PRO A 198 7.37 -21.48 -2.99
N ARG A 199 6.24 -21.12 -2.36
CA ARG A 199 5.13 -20.38 -3.01
C ARG A 199 5.48 -18.93 -3.31
N ALA A 200 6.39 -18.32 -2.56
CA ALA A 200 6.79 -16.93 -2.74
C ALA A 200 7.91 -16.79 -3.78
N LYS A 201 8.77 -17.80 -3.89
CA LYS A 201 9.90 -17.84 -4.83
C LYS A 201 9.48 -17.58 -6.28
N SER A 202 8.33 -18.08 -6.71
CA SER A 202 7.80 -17.84 -8.07
C SER A 202 7.49 -16.37 -8.36
N TYR A 203 7.30 -15.56 -7.31
CA TYR A 203 7.00 -14.13 -7.43
C TYR A 203 8.22 -13.24 -7.17
N SER A 204 9.33 -13.80 -6.67
CA SER A 204 10.47 -13.01 -6.18
C SER A 204 11.03 -12.01 -7.19
N SER A 205 11.14 -12.38 -8.46
CA SER A 205 11.61 -11.48 -9.53
C SER A 205 10.65 -10.32 -9.83
N GLN A 206 9.37 -10.46 -9.48
CA GLN A 206 8.33 -9.43 -9.66
C GLN A 206 8.15 -8.57 -8.41
N THR A 207 8.69 -9.00 -7.25
CA THR A 207 8.53 -8.31 -5.98
C THR A 207 9.51 -7.15 -5.86
N THR A 208 8.99 -5.92 -5.85
CA THR A 208 9.77 -4.70 -5.64
C THR A 208 10.23 -4.57 -4.19
N ASN A 209 11.26 -3.75 -3.94
CA ASN A 209 11.74 -3.47 -2.59
C ASN A 209 10.63 -2.84 -1.72
N LEU A 210 9.83 -1.95 -2.30
CA LEU A 210 8.68 -1.36 -1.62
C LEU A 210 7.66 -2.43 -1.23
N LYS A 211 7.42 -3.45 -2.07
CA LYS A 211 6.53 -4.55 -1.74
C LYS A 211 7.10 -5.44 -0.63
N LEU A 212 8.40 -5.71 -0.63
CA LEU A 212 9.06 -6.46 0.45
C LEU A 212 8.86 -5.76 1.81
N LEU A 213 9.12 -4.45 1.86
CA LEU A 213 8.92 -3.64 3.06
C LEU A 213 7.44 -3.55 3.46
N ASP A 214 6.53 -3.39 2.49
CA ASP A 214 5.08 -3.39 2.72
C ASP A 214 4.61 -4.67 3.43
N LEU A 215 5.05 -5.85 2.98
CA LEU A 215 4.70 -7.12 3.63
C LEU A 215 5.22 -7.21 5.07
N ILE A 216 6.46 -6.78 5.32
CA ILE A 216 7.05 -6.77 6.66
C ILE A 216 6.26 -5.81 7.57
N PHE A 217 6.12 -4.55 7.18
CA PHE A 217 5.49 -3.54 8.02
C PHE A 217 3.98 -3.74 8.15
N TRP A 218 3.31 -4.33 7.16
CA TRP A 218 1.92 -4.76 7.32
C TRP A 218 1.82 -5.76 8.48
N LYS A 219 2.69 -6.77 8.52
CA LYS A 219 2.69 -7.77 9.60
C LYS A 219 2.97 -7.14 10.96
N GLN A 220 3.92 -6.21 11.03
CA GLN A 220 4.30 -5.53 12.27
C GLN A 220 3.20 -4.59 12.78
N ALA A 221 2.63 -3.78 11.89
CA ALA A 221 1.54 -2.88 12.23
C ALA A 221 0.26 -3.62 12.68
N ASN A 222 0.00 -4.80 12.14
CA ASN A 222 -1.16 -5.64 12.48
C ASN A 222 -0.87 -6.68 13.58
N ASN A 223 0.31 -6.67 14.21
CA ASN A 223 0.60 -7.51 15.38
C ASN A 223 0.95 -6.68 16.62
N GLY A 224 1.01 -5.35 16.51
CA GLY A 224 1.33 -4.44 17.61
C GLY A 224 0.17 -4.18 18.58
N PRO A 225 0.44 -3.50 19.72
CA PRO A 225 -0.53 -3.26 20.80
C PRO A 225 -1.76 -2.42 20.40
N TYR A 226 -1.79 -1.86 19.18
CA TYR A 226 -2.90 -1.08 18.66
C TYR A 226 -4.07 -1.94 18.12
N GLN A 227 -4.00 -3.27 18.21
CA GLN A 227 -5.11 -4.17 17.84
C GLN A 227 -6.24 -4.28 18.88
N VAL A 228 -6.13 -3.67 20.07
CA VAL A 228 -7.16 -3.81 21.12
C VAL A 228 -8.42 -2.95 20.85
N ALA A 229 -8.50 -2.17 19.76
CA ALA A 229 -9.58 -1.18 19.61
C ALA A 229 -10.32 -1.15 18.24
N GLY A 230 -10.38 -2.26 17.48
CA GLY A 230 -11.00 -2.20 16.15
C GLY A 230 -11.65 -3.46 15.61
N ALA A 231 -11.88 -4.49 16.43
CA ALA A 231 -12.60 -5.71 16.03
C ALA A 231 -14.03 -5.75 16.61
N VAL A 232 -14.73 -4.62 16.60
CA VAL A 232 -16.21 -4.55 16.63
C VAL A 232 -16.59 -3.28 15.90
N GLU A 233 -17.15 -3.42 14.70
CA GLU A 233 -18.22 -2.58 14.11
C GLU A 233 -18.70 -3.17 12.78
#